data_AF-A0A4V1TRY4-F1
#
_entry.id   AF-A0A4V1TRY4-F1
#
_cell.length_a   1.000
_cell.length_b   1.000
_cell.length_c   1.000
_cell.angle_alpha   90.00
_cell.angle_beta   90.00
_cell.angle_gamma   90.00
#
_symmetry.space_group_name_H-M   'P 1'
#
loop_
_entity.id
_entity.type
_entity.pdbx_description
1 polymer ?
#
loop_
_entity_poly.entity_id
_entity_poly.type
_entity_poly.pdbx_seq_one_letter_code
_entity_poly.pdbx_strand_id
1 'polypeptide(L)'
;MRTTLAAALLLACLPLAAQDDPLKSPACGAALSQLEAARAAGGAASVVEPMRSAAAAACLGSGTAPSRPARVLRPPVSVPPPQIEAPQRVAPLPAPVLPPPPVAIERPPAPVTCDAGGCWTQDGTHLRHIPPPVTGPPGLCSQQGNVIHCP
;
A
#
# COMPACT_ATOMS: atom_id res chain seq x y z
N MET A 1 -65.46 -11.44 -32.33
CA MET A 1 -64.39 -12.41 -32.00
C MET A 1 -63.18 -12.01 -32.85
N ARG A 2 -62.19 -11.31 -32.27
CA ARG A 2 -60.97 -11.90 -31.65
C ARG A 2 -60.29 -12.82 -32.69
N THR A 3 -59.15 -12.54 -33.29
CA THR A 3 -57.86 -11.97 -32.82
C THR A 3 -56.91 -12.09 -34.03
N THR A 4 -56.03 -11.12 -34.31
CA THR A 4 -54.69 -11.32 -34.93
C THR A 4 -54.08 -9.98 -35.34
N LEU A 5 -53.28 -9.37 -34.47
CA LEU A 5 -52.25 -8.38 -34.85
C LEU A 5 -51.40 -8.07 -33.62
N ALA A 6 -50.45 -8.95 -33.33
CA ALA A 6 -49.38 -8.73 -32.37
C ALA A 6 -48.22 -9.68 -32.66
N ALA A 7 -47.50 -9.44 -33.76
CA ALA A 7 -46.31 -10.21 -34.10
C ALA A 7 -45.34 -9.38 -34.95
N ALA A 8 -44.83 -8.28 -34.40
CA ALA A 8 -43.70 -7.56 -35.02
C ALA A 8 -43.02 -6.62 -34.02
N LEU A 9 -42.53 -7.14 -32.88
CA LEU A 9 -41.72 -6.31 -31.97
C LEU A 9 -40.84 -7.16 -31.03
N LEU A 10 -40.02 -8.05 -31.60
CA LEU A 10 -39.04 -8.83 -30.83
C LEU A 10 -37.73 -9.06 -31.62
N LEU A 11 -37.20 -8.03 -32.29
CA LEU A 11 -35.92 -8.17 -33.01
C LEU A 11 -35.04 -6.91 -32.92
N ALA A 12 -34.66 -6.53 -31.70
CA ALA A 12 -33.52 -5.61 -31.48
C ALA A 12 -32.97 -5.64 -30.04
N CYS A 13 -32.82 -6.82 -29.43
CA CYS A 13 -31.88 -6.97 -28.32
C CYS A 13 -30.57 -7.51 -28.91
N LEU A 14 -29.79 -6.63 -29.57
CA LEU A 14 -28.38 -6.94 -29.77
C LEU A 14 -27.72 -6.88 -28.38
N PRO A 15 -27.11 -7.96 -27.89
CA PRO A 15 -26.23 -7.83 -26.75
C PRO A 15 -25.10 -6.90 -27.19
N LEU A 16 -24.90 -5.79 -26.46
CA LEU A 16 -23.59 -5.16 -26.45
C LEU A 16 -22.64 -6.25 -25.99
N ALA A 17 -21.85 -6.81 -26.92
CA ALA A 17 -20.76 -7.70 -26.57
C ALA A 17 -19.88 -6.90 -25.60
N ALA A 18 -19.94 -7.27 -24.32
CA ALA A 18 -18.89 -6.95 -23.38
C ALA A 18 -17.60 -7.34 -24.11
N GLN A 19 -16.70 -6.38 -24.31
CA GLN A 19 -15.42 -6.71 -24.92
C GLN A 19 -14.76 -7.74 -24.01
N ASP A 20 -14.79 -9.00 -24.44
CA ASP A 20 -14.12 -10.10 -23.74
C ASP A 20 -12.66 -9.71 -23.66
N ASP A 21 -12.24 -9.31 -22.46
CA ASP A 21 -10.86 -8.99 -22.18
C ASP A 21 -10.04 -10.27 -22.43
N PRO A 22 -9.22 -10.32 -23.49
CA PRO A 22 -8.49 -11.54 -23.85
C PRO A 22 -7.56 -12.00 -22.73
N LEU A 23 -7.15 -11.08 -21.85
CA LEU A 23 -6.35 -11.38 -20.65
C LEU A 23 -7.15 -12.15 -19.59
N LYS A 24 -8.47 -12.03 -19.59
CA LYS A 24 -9.37 -12.78 -18.69
C LYS A 24 -9.93 -14.05 -19.32
N SER A 25 -9.49 -14.39 -20.53
CA SER A 25 -9.93 -15.61 -21.19
C SER A 25 -9.47 -16.86 -20.41
N PRO A 26 -10.28 -17.94 -20.39
CA PRO A 26 -9.89 -19.19 -19.72
C PRO A 26 -8.61 -19.80 -20.34
N ALA A 27 -8.36 -19.56 -21.62
CA ALA A 27 -7.15 -20.00 -22.31
C ALA A 27 -5.89 -19.31 -21.76
N CYS A 28 -5.94 -17.99 -21.53
CA CYS A 28 -4.83 -17.25 -20.91
C CYS A 28 -4.56 -17.75 -19.49
N GLY A 29 -5.60 -17.92 -18.67
CA GLY A 29 -5.48 -18.43 -17.30
C GLY A 29 -4.87 -19.84 -17.23
N ALA A 30 -5.27 -20.74 -18.13
CA ALA A 30 -4.72 -22.09 -18.21
C ALA A 30 -3.24 -22.12 -18.65
N ALA A 31 -2.84 -21.22 -19.56
CA ALA A 31 -1.46 -21.15 -20.01
C ALA A 31 -0.53 -20.54 -18.94
N LEU A 32 -1.01 -19.55 -18.18
CA LEU A 32 -0.27 -18.96 -17.06
C LEU A 32 -0.05 -19.96 -15.93
N SER A 33 -1.08 -20.70 -15.53
CA SER A 33 -0.95 -21.68 -14.43
C SER A 33 0.05 -22.80 -14.77
N GLN A 34 0.12 -23.23 -16.03
CA GLN A 34 1.14 -24.19 -16.49
C GLN A 34 2.56 -23.61 -16.42
N LEU A 35 2.74 -22.35 -16.82
CA LEU A 35 4.01 -21.65 -16.72
C LEU A 35 4.46 -21.48 -15.26
N GLU A 36 3.53 -21.14 -14.37
CA GLU A 36 3.79 -20.99 -12.93
C GLU A 36 4.17 -22.33 -12.30
N ALA A 37 3.45 -23.41 -12.63
CA ALA A 37 3.78 -24.75 -12.17
C ALA A 37 5.19 -25.19 -12.62
N ALA A 38 5.55 -24.93 -13.88
CA ALA A 38 6.88 -25.25 -14.41
C ALA A 38 8.00 -24.46 -13.73
N ARG A 39 7.76 -23.18 -13.37
CA ARG A 39 8.70 -22.37 -12.59
C ARG A 39 8.82 -22.85 -11.15
N ALA A 40 7.71 -23.18 -10.51
CA ALA A 40 7.68 -23.70 -9.13
C ALA A 40 8.39 -25.05 -9.02
N ALA A 41 8.32 -25.88 -10.07
CA ALA A 41 9.06 -27.13 -10.17
C ALA A 41 10.57 -26.97 -10.46
N GLY A 42 11.07 -25.73 -10.61
CA GLY A 42 12.47 -25.47 -10.95
C GLY A 42 12.85 -25.90 -12.36
N GLY A 43 11.91 -25.85 -13.31
CA GLY A 43 12.13 -26.26 -14.69
C GLY A 43 13.28 -25.52 -15.36
N ALA A 44 14.07 -26.25 -16.17
CA ALA A 44 15.16 -25.67 -16.94
C ALA A 44 14.65 -24.60 -17.92
N ALA A 45 15.52 -23.64 -18.28
CA ALA A 45 15.17 -22.56 -19.21
C ALA A 45 14.64 -23.06 -20.56
N SER A 46 15.14 -24.21 -21.04
CA SER A 46 14.66 -24.87 -22.26
C SER A 46 13.20 -25.31 -22.20
N VAL A 47 12.64 -25.51 -21.01
CA VAL A 47 11.24 -25.90 -20.76
C VAL A 47 10.39 -24.67 -20.42
N VAL A 48 10.92 -23.72 -19.67
CA VAL A 48 10.18 -22.52 -19.23
C VAL A 48 9.97 -21.52 -20.37
N GLU A 49 10.95 -21.32 -21.26
CA GLU A 49 10.82 -20.36 -22.37
C GLU A 49 9.75 -20.70 -23.42
N PRO A 50 9.57 -21.96 -23.88
CA PRO A 50 8.45 -22.29 -24.76
C PRO A 50 7.10 -22.09 -24.05
N MET A 51 6.99 -22.42 -22.76
CA MET A 51 5.76 -22.18 -21.98
C MET A 51 5.45 -20.70 -21.83
N ARG A 52 6.48 -19.87 -21.62
CA ARG A 52 6.32 -18.41 -21.60
C ARG A 52 5.85 -17.88 -22.94
N SER A 53 6.39 -18.39 -24.04
CA SER A 53 5.97 -18.02 -25.39
C SER A 53 4.51 -18.43 -25.67
N ALA A 54 4.11 -19.62 -25.22
CA ALA A 54 2.74 -20.11 -25.33
C ALA A 54 1.75 -19.27 -24.49
N ALA A 55 2.09 -18.93 -23.25
CA ALA A 55 1.28 -18.06 -22.41
C ALA A 55 1.15 -16.64 -23.00
N ALA A 56 2.24 -16.08 -23.54
CA ALA A 56 2.20 -14.80 -24.22
C ALA A 56 1.28 -14.83 -25.45
N ALA A 57 1.35 -15.88 -26.27
CA ALA A 57 0.48 -16.03 -27.43
C ALA A 57 -1.01 -16.19 -27.03
N ALA A 58 -1.29 -16.91 -25.95
CA ALA A 58 -2.65 -17.11 -25.45
C ALA A 58 -3.26 -15.84 -24.83
N CYS A 59 -2.46 -15.02 -24.14
CA CYS A 59 -2.93 -13.83 -23.42
C CYS A 59 -2.90 -12.55 -24.27
N LEU A 60 -1.84 -12.38 -25.08
CA LEU A 60 -1.58 -11.15 -25.83
C LEU A 60 -1.82 -11.31 -27.35
N GLY A 61 -2.19 -12.51 -27.79
CA GLY A 61 -2.37 -12.87 -29.19
C GLY A 61 -1.06 -13.26 -29.88
N SER A 62 -1.17 -13.86 -31.06
CA SER A 62 -0.06 -14.28 -31.93
C SER A 62 0.49 -13.10 -32.75
N GLY A 63 0.65 -11.94 -32.13
CA GLY A 63 1.36 -10.82 -32.73
C GLY A 63 2.81 -11.23 -32.98
N THR A 64 3.29 -11.09 -34.22
CA THR A 64 4.69 -11.28 -34.56
C THR A 64 5.53 -10.43 -33.60
N ALA A 65 6.35 -11.09 -32.77
CA ALA A 65 7.26 -10.39 -31.88
C ALA A 65 8.03 -9.37 -32.71
N PRO A 66 8.07 -8.09 -32.34
CA PRO A 66 8.76 -7.08 -33.13
C PRO A 66 10.20 -7.56 -33.33
N SER A 67 10.56 -7.79 -34.60
CA SER A 67 11.90 -8.23 -34.96
C SER A 67 12.86 -7.14 -34.51
N ARG A 68 13.57 -7.38 -33.40
CA ARG A 68 14.58 -6.45 -32.92
C ARG A 68 15.66 -6.43 -34.00
N PRO A 69 16.00 -5.28 -34.58
CA PRO A 69 17.11 -5.21 -35.52
C PRO A 69 18.35 -5.80 -34.85
N ALA A 70 19.04 -6.71 -35.56
CA ALA A 70 20.23 -7.36 -35.06
C ALA A 70 21.20 -6.30 -34.53
N ARG A 71 21.74 -6.50 -33.33
CA ARG A 71 22.72 -5.56 -32.78
C ARG A 71 23.94 -5.57 -33.69
N VAL A 72 24.14 -4.47 -34.42
CA VAL A 72 25.38 -4.23 -35.15
C VAL A 72 26.49 -4.08 -34.12
N LEU A 73 27.57 -4.85 -34.25
CA LEU A 73 28.78 -4.67 -33.46
C LEU A 73 29.28 -3.23 -33.65
N ARG A 74 29.22 -2.44 -32.59
CA ARG A 74 29.81 -1.10 -32.55
C ARG A 74 31.19 -1.20 -31.91
N PRO A 75 32.19 -0.45 -32.39
CA PRO A 75 33.47 -0.35 -31.72
C PRO A 75 33.29 0.17 -30.29
N PRO A 76 34.12 -0.27 -29.33
CA PRO A 76 34.04 0.20 -27.95
C PRO A 76 34.30 1.71 -27.90
N VAL A 77 33.44 2.44 -27.18
CA VAL A 77 33.63 3.86 -26.91
C VAL A 77 34.66 3.99 -25.80
N SER A 78 35.85 4.52 -26.12
CA SER A 78 36.86 4.86 -25.13
C SER A 78 36.47 6.16 -24.43
N VAL A 79 36.01 6.07 -23.18
CA VAL A 79 35.71 7.24 -22.34
C VAL A 79 36.92 7.50 -21.44
N PRO A 80 37.50 8.72 -21.43
CA PRO A 80 38.58 9.04 -20.50
C PRO A 80 38.10 8.93 -19.05
N PRO A 81 38.98 8.56 -18.10
CA PRO A 81 38.62 8.49 -16.69
C PRO A 81 38.20 9.87 -16.17
N PRO A 82 37.17 9.95 -15.32
CA PRO A 82 36.75 11.23 -14.74
C PRO A 82 37.87 11.80 -13.87
N GLN A 83 38.15 13.09 -14.04
CA GLN A 83 39.01 13.81 -13.11
C GLN A 83 38.20 14.16 -11.87
N ILE A 84 38.56 13.57 -10.73
CA ILE A 84 37.96 13.88 -9.44
C ILE A 84 38.86 14.91 -8.77
N GLU A 85 38.39 16.16 -8.67
CA GLU A 85 39.06 17.17 -7.84
C GLU A 85 38.98 16.75 -6.37
N ALA A 86 40.11 16.79 -5.66
CA ALA A 86 40.12 16.52 -4.24
C ALA A 86 39.37 17.64 -3.51
N PRO A 87 38.46 17.31 -2.55
CA PRO A 87 37.75 18.33 -1.79
C PRO A 87 38.77 19.19 -1.04
N GLN A 88 38.70 20.50 -1.28
CA GLN A 88 39.48 21.48 -0.52
C GLN A 88 39.13 21.34 0.98
N ARG A 89 40.14 21.40 1.86
CA ARG A 89 39.91 21.32 3.31
C ARG A 89 38.97 22.45 3.73
N VAL A 90 37.76 22.09 4.11
CA VAL A 90 36.77 23.01 4.69
C VAL A 90 37.26 23.43 6.08
N ALA A 91 37.11 24.71 6.41
CA ALA A 91 37.44 25.24 7.73
C ALA A 91 36.64 24.50 8.84
N PRO A 92 37.16 24.39 10.08
CA PRO A 92 36.46 23.73 11.16
C PRO A 92 35.09 24.37 11.41
N LEU A 93 34.05 23.54 11.59
CA LEU A 93 32.73 24.02 11.99
C LEU A 93 32.78 24.63 13.40
N PRO A 94 31.97 25.66 13.68
CA PRO A 94 31.81 26.20 15.03
C PRO A 94 31.27 25.12 15.98
N ALA A 95 31.66 25.22 17.26
CA ALA A 95 31.19 24.29 18.29
C ALA A 95 29.67 24.37 18.48
N PRO A 96 28.98 23.24 18.72
CA PRO A 96 27.55 23.22 18.96
C PRO A 96 27.18 23.97 20.26
N VAL A 97 26.11 24.77 20.19
CA VAL A 97 25.52 25.43 21.36
C VAL A 97 24.70 24.41 22.16
N LEU A 98 24.93 24.34 23.47
CA LEU A 98 24.19 23.45 24.36
C LEU A 98 22.71 23.87 24.46
N PRO A 99 21.77 22.90 24.46
CA PRO A 99 20.37 23.21 24.69
C PRO A 99 20.14 23.77 26.10
N PRO A 100 19.12 24.62 26.30
CA PRO A 100 18.77 25.11 27.62
C PRO A 100 18.35 23.96 28.56
N PRO A 101 18.52 24.12 29.88
CA PRO A 101 18.11 23.11 30.84
C PRO A 101 16.59 22.85 30.76
N PRO A 102 16.13 21.62 31.05
CA PRO A 102 14.72 21.29 31.03
C PRO A 102 13.97 22.12 32.08
N VAL A 103 12.88 22.75 31.66
CA VAL A 103 11.96 23.46 32.57
C VAL A 103 11.13 22.42 33.31
N ALA A 104 11.13 22.48 34.65
CA ALA A 104 10.24 21.66 35.46
C ALA A 104 8.80 22.16 35.27
N ILE A 105 7.98 21.38 34.57
CA ILE A 105 6.54 21.64 34.45
C ILE A 105 5.88 21.03 35.68
N GLU A 106 5.30 21.88 36.52
CA GLU A 106 4.49 21.42 37.65
C GLU A 106 3.28 20.63 37.12
N ARG A 107 3.23 19.34 37.46
CA ARG A 107 2.16 18.46 37.01
C ARG A 107 1.00 18.58 38.01
N PRO A 108 -0.24 18.86 37.54
CA PRO A 108 -1.40 18.85 38.40
C PRO A 108 -1.54 17.51 39.13
N PRO A 109 -2.02 17.51 40.39
CA PRO A 109 -2.25 16.29 41.15
C PRO A 109 -3.20 15.36 40.39
N ALA A 110 -2.93 14.05 40.47
CA ALA A 110 -3.76 13.06 39.80
C ALA A 110 -5.19 13.08 40.39
N PRO A 111 -6.24 13.08 39.55
CA PRO A 111 -7.60 12.91 40.02
C PRO A 111 -7.76 11.48 40.57
N VAL A 112 -8.44 11.32 41.71
CA VAL A 112 -8.60 10.03 42.39
C VAL A 112 -10.00 9.46 42.18
N THR A 113 -10.99 10.36 42.14
CA THR A 113 -12.41 10.02 41.93
C THR A 113 -13.05 11.05 41.02
N CYS A 114 -13.85 10.59 40.06
CA CYS A 114 -14.63 11.47 39.19
C CYS A 114 -16.07 11.00 39.08
N ASP A 115 -16.99 11.95 39.00
CA ASP A 115 -18.41 11.73 38.76
C ASP A 115 -18.91 12.63 37.62
N ALA A 116 -20.23 12.76 37.47
CA ALA A 116 -20.84 13.61 36.45
C ALA A 116 -20.61 15.13 36.67
N GLY A 117 -20.22 15.56 37.88
CA GLY A 117 -19.98 16.95 38.26
C GLY A 117 -18.52 17.38 38.14
N GLY A 118 -17.56 16.45 38.16
CA GLY A 118 -16.14 16.71 37.95
C GLY A 118 -15.23 15.64 38.57
N CYS A 119 -13.93 15.91 38.65
CA CYS A 119 -12.98 15.06 39.38
C CYS A 119 -12.53 15.73 40.67
N TRP A 120 -12.22 14.92 41.68
CA TRP A 120 -11.57 15.35 42.91
C TRP A 120 -10.14 14.82 42.99
N THR A 121 -9.26 15.65 43.53
CA THR A 121 -7.90 15.26 43.92
C THR A 121 -7.92 14.61 45.31
N GLN A 122 -6.82 13.95 45.68
CA GLN A 122 -6.64 13.37 47.02
C GLN A 122 -6.78 14.41 48.15
N ASP A 123 -6.47 15.68 47.85
CA ASP A 123 -6.58 16.81 48.78
C ASP A 123 -7.99 17.42 48.85
N GLY A 124 -8.98 16.82 48.17
CA GLY A 124 -10.37 17.31 48.13
C GLY A 124 -10.60 18.50 47.20
N THR A 125 -9.64 18.84 46.33
CA THR A 125 -9.80 19.92 45.36
C THR A 125 -10.62 19.45 44.16
N HIS A 126 -11.65 20.24 43.78
CA HIS A 126 -12.50 19.93 42.64
C HIS A 126 -11.90 20.48 41.33
N LEU A 127 -11.57 19.57 40.41
CA LEU A 127 -11.07 19.88 39.07
C LEU A 127 -12.24 20.09 38.11
N ARG A 128 -12.36 21.33 37.59
CA ARG A 128 -13.40 21.70 36.62
C ARG A 128 -13.13 21.23 35.19
N HIS A 129 -11.90 20.81 34.90
CA HIS A 129 -11.49 20.38 33.57
C HIS A 129 -10.60 19.15 33.66
N ILE A 130 -10.98 18.10 32.93
CA ILE A 130 -10.24 16.84 32.84
C ILE A 130 -9.94 16.64 31.36
N PRO A 131 -8.65 16.58 30.97
CA PRO A 131 -8.31 16.39 29.57
C PRO A 131 -8.67 14.96 29.10
N PRO A 132 -9.24 14.79 27.90
CA PRO A 132 -9.41 13.47 27.28
C PRO A 132 -8.06 12.88 26.82
N PRO A 133 -7.85 11.54 26.82
CA PRO A 133 -8.59 10.47 27.46
C PRO A 133 -7.79 9.86 28.62
N VAL A 134 -8.20 10.11 29.88
CA VAL A 134 -7.77 9.29 31.03
C VAL A 134 -8.58 7.98 31.11
N THR A 135 -9.62 7.85 30.28
CA THR A 135 -10.55 6.71 30.18
C THR A 135 -10.37 5.95 28.86
N GLY A 136 -10.20 4.63 28.98
CA GLY A 136 -10.05 3.68 27.86
C GLY A 136 -8.61 3.15 27.72
N PRO A 137 -8.36 1.93 27.18
CA PRO A 137 -7.00 1.34 27.16
C PRO A 137 -6.06 2.20 26.28
N PRO A 138 -4.89 2.70 26.73
CA PRO A 138 -4.06 2.38 27.92
C PRO A 138 -4.21 3.34 29.14
N GLY A 139 -5.33 4.03 29.23
CA GLY A 139 -5.70 5.00 30.25
C GLY A 139 -5.67 4.45 31.67
N LEU A 140 -5.21 5.31 32.57
CA LEU A 140 -4.87 4.99 33.96
C LEU A 140 -6.11 4.76 34.84
N CYS A 141 -7.32 5.06 34.38
CA CYS A 141 -8.51 4.99 35.23
C CYS A 141 -9.50 3.89 34.82
N SER A 142 -10.09 3.24 35.81
CA SER A 142 -11.19 2.26 35.68
C SER A 142 -12.54 2.93 35.93
N GLN A 143 -13.55 2.61 35.13
CA GLN A 143 -14.92 3.12 35.31
C GLN A 143 -15.80 2.05 35.97
N GLN A 144 -16.45 2.41 37.07
CA GLN A 144 -17.47 1.59 37.74
C GLN A 144 -18.78 2.38 37.80
N GLY A 145 -19.73 2.05 36.92
CA GLY A 145 -20.96 2.83 36.75
C GLY A 145 -20.68 4.26 36.27
N ASN A 146 -21.18 5.25 37.01
CA ASN A 146 -20.94 6.67 36.73
C ASN A 146 -19.71 7.25 37.45
N VAL A 147 -18.92 6.41 38.12
CA VAL A 147 -17.73 6.82 38.87
C VAL A 147 -16.47 6.32 38.18
N ILE A 148 -15.47 7.19 38.06
CA ILE A 148 -14.15 6.83 37.53
C ILE A 148 -13.14 6.82 38.69
N HIS A 149 -12.38 5.73 38.79
CA HIS A 149 -11.32 5.51 39.77
C HIS A 149 -9.96 5.45 39.08
N CYS A 150 -9.04 6.30 39.49
CA CYS A 150 -7.65 6.30 39.03
C CYS A 150 -6.72 5.93 40.19
N PRO A 151 -5.62 5.18 39.96
CA PRO A 151 -4.61 4.86 40.97
C PRO A 151 -3.84 6.10 41.41
#